data_AF-A0A2V8M9P6-F1
#
_entry.id   AF-A0A2V8M9P6-F1
#
_cell.length_a   1.000
_cell.length_b   1.000
_cell.length_c   1.000
_cell.angle_alpha   90.00
_cell.angle_beta   90.00
_cell.angle_gamma   90.00
#
_symmetry.space_group_name_H-M   'P 1'
#
loop_
_entity.id
_entity.type
_entity.pdbx_description
1 polymer ?
#
loop_
_entity_poly.entity_id
_entity_poly.type
_entity_poly.pdbx_seq_one_letter_code
_entity_poly.pdbx_strand_id
1 'polypeptide(L)'
;MVPRYRLLADGNVVGWYQGRMEWGARALGNRSILADPRRADMRELINAKIKFREKFRPFAPSVLEEAVCDYFVNAAPDPFMQQVYPVQEDKRRLIPAITHVDGSGRLQTVNEGQNPLYYRLIREFTNITGIPMLLNTSFNENEPIVDTPAQAVACFLRTQMDALVVGNTMVVRSAKEPILRTAAINH
;
A
#
# COMPACT_ATOMS: atom_id res chain seq x y z
N MET A 1 -21.08 6.19 5.84
CA MET A 1 -20.03 5.91 4.82
C MET A 1 -18.83 5.32 5.55
N VAL A 2 -18.27 4.20 5.09
CA VAL A 2 -17.10 3.58 5.74
C VAL A 2 -15.86 4.48 5.59
N PRO A 3 -15.13 4.82 6.67
CA PRO A 3 -13.91 5.61 6.55
C PRO A 3 -12.83 4.90 5.73
N ARG A 4 -12.03 5.67 4.96
CA ARG A 4 -11.02 5.13 4.04
C ARG A 4 -9.94 4.31 4.75
N TYR A 5 -9.49 4.78 5.92
CA TYR A 5 -8.53 4.05 6.76
C TYR A 5 -9.07 2.72 7.27
N ARG A 6 -10.40 2.60 7.43
CA ARG A 6 -11.03 1.37 7.93
C ARG A 6 -10.96 0.25 6.90
N LEU A 7 -11.14 0.58 5.61
CA LEU A 7 -10.94 -0.40 4.53
C LEU A 7 -9.54 -1.02 4.58
N LEU A 8 -8.52 -0.19 4.78
CA LEU A 8 -7.13 -0.65 4.90
C LEU A 8 -6.96 -1.54 6.14
N ALA A 9 -7.45 -1.11 7.31
CA ALA A 9 -7.35 -1.88 8.55
C ALA A 9 -8.12 -3.22 8.52
N ASP A 10 -9.18 -3.30 7.70
CA ASP A 10 -9.92 -4.54 7.44
C ASP A 10 -9.21 -5.45 6.40
N GLY A 11 -8.04 -5.04 5.91
CA GLY A 11 -7.18 -5.83 5.01
C GLY A 11 -7.54 -5.71 3.52
N ASN A 12 -8.26 -4.67 3.11
CA ASN A 12 -8.55 -4.42 1.70
C ASN A 12 -7.34 -3.82 0.97
N VAL A 13 -7.19 -4.17 -0.31
CA VAL A 13 -6.24 -3.53 -1.23
C VAL A 13 -6.94 -2.36 -1.94
N VAL A 14 -6.45 -1.15 -1.70
CA VAL A 14 -7.12 0.10 -2.09
C VAL A 14 -6.30 0.84 -3.14
N GLY A 15 -6.89 1.12 -4.29
CA GLY A 15 -6.37 2.09 -5.24
C GLY A 15 -6.60 3.52 -4.72
N TRP A 16 -5.55 4.32 -4.65
CA TRP A 16 -5.53 5.65 -4.05
C TRP A 16 -5.07 6.69 -5.07
N TYR A 17 -6.01 7.51 -5.52
CA TYR A 17 -5.79 8.59 -6.49
C TYR A 17 -6.18 9.94 -5.87
N GLN A 18 -5.20 10.79 -5.59
CA GLN A 18 -5.40 12.09 -4.93
C GLN A 18 -4.56 13.19 -5.55
N GLY A 19 -5.11 14.40 -5.64
CA GLY A 19 -4.36 15.61 -5.97
C GLY A 19 -3.45 15.50 -7.21
N ARG A 20 -2.33 16.23 -7.15
CA ARG A 20 -1.29 16.25 -8.19
C ARG A 20 -0.45 14.97 -8.15
N MET A 21 -0.04 14.49 -9.31
CA MET A 21 0.87 13.35 -9.45
C MET A 21 2.26 13.67 -8.85
N GLU A 22 2.91 12.65 -8.33
CA GLU A 22 4.30 12.69 -7.90
C GLU A 22 5.25 12.78 -9.09
N TRP A 23 6.41 13.41 -8.90
CA TRP A 23 7.46 13.40 -9.92
C TRP A 23 8.32 12.13 -9.81
N GLY A 24 8.50 11.42 -10.92
CA GLY A 24 9.38 10.25 -11.02
C GLY A 24 8.67 8.89 -11.00
N ALA A 25 9.45 7.81 -10.89
CA ALA A 25 8.95 6.44 -11.02
C ALA A 25 8.32 5.85 -9.75
N ARG A 26 8.18 6.65 -8.68
CA ARG A 26 7.69 6.22 -7.37
C ARG A 26 6.33 6.83 -7.10
N ALA A 27 5.39 6.02 -6.63
CA ALA A 27 4.20 6.54 -6.00
C ALA A 27 4.53 6.90 -4.54
N LEU A 28 4.23 8.14 -4.16
CA LEU A 28 4.54 8.73 -2.86
C LEU A 28 3.25 9.21 -2.16
N GLY A 29 2.12 8.55 -2.43
CA GLY A 29 0.86 8.77 -1.72
C GLY A 29 -0.23 9.52 -2.50
N ASN A 30 -0.04 9.77 -3.81
CA ASN A 30 -1.05 10.40 -4.67
C ASN A 30 -1.49 9.50 -5.83
N ARG A 31 -0.65 8.57 -6.29
CA ARG A 31 -0.98 7.53 -7.27
C ARG A 31 -0.53 6.16 -6.77
N SER A 32 -1.12 5.73 -5.66
CA SER A 32 -0.68 4.56 -4.90
C SER A 32 -1.69 3.43 -4.89
N ILE A 33 -1.22 2.18 -4.78
CA ILE A 33 -1.99 1.07 -4.23
C ILE A 33 -1.54 0.92 -2.78
N LEU A 34 -2.51 0.98 -1.87
CA LEU A 34 -2.31 0.98 -0.43
C LEU A 34 -2.87 -0.30 0.18
N ALA A 35 -2.20 -0.81 1.20
CA ALA A 35 -2.65 -1.98 1.95
C ALA A 35 -2.11 -2.02 3.39
N ASP A 36 -2.68 -2.94 4.18
CA ASP A 36 -2.26 -3.20 5.57
C ASP A 36 -0.88 -3.90 5.61
N PRO A 37 0.14 -3.28 6.23
CA PRO A 37 1.47 -3.89 6.34
C PRO A 37 1.54 -5.06 7.33
N ARG A 38 0.56 -5.20 8.24
CA ARG A 38 0.53 -6.22 9.30
C ARG A 38 0.27 -7.63 8.79
N ARG A 39 -0.37 -7.72 7.62
CA ARG A 39 -0.82 -8.98 7.02
C ARG A 39 0.31 -9.65 6.24
N ALA A 40 0.78 -10.80 6.73
CA ALA A 40 1.84 -11.56 6.07
C ALA A 40 1.47 -11.99 4.63
N ASP A 41 0.19 -12.25 4.36
CA ASP A 41 -0.33 -12.66 3.05
C ASP A 41 -0.53 -11.48 2.06
N MET A 42 -0.35 -10.24 2.51
CA MET A 42 -0.68 -9.06 1.70
C MET A 42 0.19 -8.95 0.45
N ARG A 43 1.45 -9.41 0.53
CA ARG A 43 2.37 -9.40 -0.62
C ARG A 43 1.84 -10.31 -1.73
N GLU A 44 1.45 -11.53 -1.36
CA GLU A 44 0.88 -12.53 -2.24
C GLU A 44 -0.44 -12.04 -2.82
N LEU A 45 -1.29 -11.43 -2.00
CA LEU A 45 -2.56 -10.85 -2.44
C LEU A 45 -2.36 -9.77 -3.50
N ILE A 46 -1.49 -8.79 -3.26
CA ILE A 46 -1.23 -7.71 -4.24
C ILE A 46 -0.62 -8.28 -5.53
N ASN A 47 0.32 -9.22 -5.40
CA ASN A 47 0.94 -9.85 -6.56
C ASN A 47 -0.08 -10.68 -7.37
N ALA A 48 -0.98 -11.42 -6.73
CA ALA A 48 -2.01 -12.21 -7.42
C ALA A 48 -3.16 -11.36 -7.97
N LYS A 49 -3.56 -10.29 -7.27
CA LYS A 49 -4.71 -9.45 -7.64
C LYS A 49 -4.39 -8.39 -8.69
N ILE A 50 -3.15 -7.89 -8.71
CA ILE A 50 -2.81 -6.65 -9.42
C ILE A 50 -1.47 -6.73 -10.16
N LYS A 51 -0.38 -7.11 -9.48
CA LYS A 51 0.96 -6.90 -10.07
C LYS A 51 1.41 -8.01 -10.99
N PHE A 52 0.98 -9.24 -10.74
CA PHE A 52 1.44 -10.45 -11.44
C PHE A 52 2.97 -10.56 -11.48
N ARG A 53 3.64 -10.19 -10.37
CA ARG A 53 5.09 -10.18 -10.23
C ARG A 53 5.57 -11.31 -9.31
N GLU A 54 6.85 -11.60 -9.42
CA GLU A 54 7.55 -12.61 -8.62
C GLU A 54 7.48 -12.29 -7.12
N LYS A 55 7.38 -13.35 -6.29
CA LYS A 55 7.14 -13.26 -4.84
C LYS A 55 8.18 -12.46 -4.06
N PHE A 56 9.41 -12.37 -4.57
CA PHE A 56 10.52 -11.75 -3.85
C PHE A 56 10.59 -10.23 -4.01
N ARG A 57 9.88 -9.62 -4.98
CA ARG A 57 9.94 -8.17 -5.16
C ARG A 57 9.29 -7.48 -3.96
N PRO A 58 10.05 -6.67 -3.20
CA PRO A 58 9.50 -6.08 -1.98
C PRO A 58 8.60 -4.87 -2.27
N PHE A 59 7.66 -4.63 -1.35
CA PHE A 59 6.88 -3.41 -1.29
C PHE A 59 7.48 -2.41 -0.29
N ALA A 60 7.12 -1.14 -0.44
CA ALA A 60 7.67 -0.07 0.37
C ALA A 60 6.70 0.33 1.49
N PRO A 61 7.19 0.64 2.70
CA PRO A 61 6.39 1.31 3.71
C PRO A 61 6.33 2.83 3.43
N SER A 62 5.14 3.42 3.52
CA SER A 62 4.97 4.85 3.78
C SER A 62 4.73 5.04 5.27
N VAL A 63 5.68 5.65 5.99
CA VAL A 63 5.72 5.76 7.45
C VAL A 63 5.59 7.22 7.89
N LEU A 64 4.87 7.46 8.99
CA LEU A 64 4.85 8.79 9.62
C LEU A 64 6.27 9.18 10.04
N GLU A 65 6.70 10.37 9.65
CA GLU A 65 8.08 10.82 9.87
C GLU A 65 8.48 10.76 11.35
N GLU A 66 7.56 11.11 12.25
CA GLU A 66 7.77 11.06 13.70
C GLU A 66 7.99 9.64 14.26
N ALA A 67 7.63 8.59 13.53
CA ALA A 67 7.75 7.19 13.96
C ALA A 67 8.91 6.44 13.29
N VAL A 68 9.70 7.11 12.44
CA VAL A 68 10.77 6.46 11.65
C VAL A 68 11.80 5.79 12.55
N CYS A 69 12.28 6.50 13.57
CA CYS A 69 13.31 6.01 14.48
C CYS A 69 12.83 4.81 15.32
N ASP A 70 11.51 4.67 15.55
CA ASP A 70 10.93 3.57 16.33
C ASP A 70 10.87 2.25 15.54
N TYR A 71 11.00 2.33 14.21
CA TYR A 71 10.84 1.18 13.32
C TYR A 71 12.06 0.88 12.46
N PHE A 72 12.92 1.86 12.20
CA PHE A 72 14.07 1.71 11.31
C PHE A 72 15.38 2.16 11.97
N VAL A 73 16.42 1.36 11.81
CA VAL A 73 17.74 1.58 12.43
C VAL A 73 18.48 2.70 11.71
N ASN A 74 18.87 3.74 12.45
CA ASN A 74 19.63 4.89 11.94
C ASN A 74 19.00 5.54 10.69
N ALA A 75 17.67 5.48 10.59
CA ALA A 75 16.95 6.06 9.46
C ALA A 75 16.82 7.58 9.61
N ALA A 76 16.95 8.27 8.49
CA ALA A 76 16.69 9.70 8.37
C ALA A 76 15.39 9.92 7.58
N PRO A 77 14.83 11.15 7.61
CA PRO A 77 13.75 11.51 6.70
C PRO A 77 14.11 11.20 5.24
N ASP A 78 13.31 10.36 4.59
CA ASP A 78 13.43 9.96 3.19
C ASP A 78 12.05 10.10 2.52
N PRO A 79 11.63 11.32 2.16
CA PRO A 79 10.32 11.56 1.57
C PRO A 79 10.18 11.00 0.14
N PHE A 80 11.28 10.57 -0.48
CA PHE A 80 11.34 10.18 -1.90
C PHE A 80 11.58 8.69 -2.12
N MET A 81 11.62 7.89 -1.05
CA MET A 81 11.74 6.44 -1.14
C MET A 81 13.01 6.00 -1.88
N GLN A 82 14.15 6.59 -1.51
CA GLN A 82 15.44 6.40 -2.17
C GLN A 82 16.34 5.39 -1.45
N GLN A 83 16.24 5.31 -0.13
CA GLN A 83 17.15 4.60 0.74
C GLN A 83 16.48 3.37 1.37
N VAL A 84 17.30 2.35 1.61
CA VAL A 84 16.89 1.12 2.30
C VAL A 84 17.48 1.15 3.70
N TYR A 85 16.63 0.92 4.69
CA TYR A 85 17.04 0.89 6.10
C TYR A 85 16.70 -0.47 6.71
N PRO A 86 17.52 -0.97 7.66
CA PRO A 86 17.15 -2.13 8.45
C PRO A 86 15.91 -1.82 9.30
N VAL A 87 14.92 -2.72 9.29
CA VAL A 87 13.81 -2.66 10.24
C VAL A 87 14.32 -3.15 11.59
N GLN A 88 13.95 -2.46 12.66
CA GLN A 88 14.21 -2.88 14.04
C GLN A 88 13.72 -4.32 14.25
N GLU A 89 14.57 -5.17 14.83
CA GLU A 89 14.38 -6.61 14.84
C GLU A 89 13.07 -7.04 15.51
N ASP A 90 12.70 -6.38 16.61
CA ASP A 90 11.47 -6.60 17.36
C ASP A 90 10.21 -6.13 16.59
N LYS A 91 10.35 -5.23 15.62
CA LYS A 91 9.24 -4.71 14.81
C LYS A 91 8.96 -5.54 13.56
N ARG A 92 9.91 -6.34 13.08
CA ARG A 92 9.78 -7.08 11.79
C ARG A 92 8.50 -7.93 11.71
N ARG A 93 8.11 -8.56 12.82
CA ARG A 93 6.89 -9.39 12.88
C ARG A 93 5.59 -8.59 12.86
N LEU A 94 5.64 -7.29 13.18
CA LEU A 94 4.48 -6.41 13.17
C LEU A 94 4.12 -5.91 11.77
N ILE A 95 5.10 -5.86 10.86
CA ILE A 95 4.98 -5.28 9.52
C ILE A 95 5.54 -6.21 8.41
N PRO A 96 5.18 -7.51 8.41
CA PRO A 96 5.79 -8.50 7.53
C PRO A 96 5.62 -8.21 6.03
N ALA A 97 4.57 -7.47 5.63
CA ALA A 97 4.29 -7.23 4.22
C ALA A 97 5.28 -6.27 3.54
N ILE A 98 5.97 -5.43 4.33
CA ILE A 98 6.92 -4.42 3.83
C ILE A 98 8.36 -4.71 4.25
N THR A 99 8.58 -5.70 5.13
CA THR A 99 9.92 -6.17 5.49
C THR A 99 10.45 -7.12 4.42
N HIS A 100 11.63 -6.82 3.91
CA HIS A 100 12.38 -7.65 2.96
C HIS A 100 12.90 -8.93 3.64
N VAL A 101 13.34 -9.90 2.85
CA VAL A 101 13.88 -11.18 3.37
C VAL A 101 15.10 -10.97 4.27
N ASP A 102 15.91 -9.95 3.97
CA ASP A 102 17.08 -9.56 4.75
C ASP A 102 16.75 -8.68 5.99
N GLY A 103 15.46 -8.44 6.26
CA GLY A 103 15.01 -7.62 7.38
C GLY A 103 15.03 -6.10 7.11
N SER A 104 15.31 -5.66 5.88
CA SER A 104 15.31 -4.25 5.50
C SER A 104 13.96 -3.77 4.93
N GLY A 105 13.80 -2.47 4.73
CA GLY A 105 12.66 -1.88 4.02
C GLY A 105 13.06 -0.56 3.34
N ARG A 106 12.57 -0.33 2.12
CA ARG A 106 12.76 0.94 1.41
C ARG A 106 11.61 1.91 1.73
N LEU A 107 11.79 2.73 2.76
CA LEU A 107 10.72 3.54 3.31
C LEU A 107 10.52 4.85 2.56
N GLN A 108 9.29 5.39 2.66
CA GLN A 108 8.96 6.77 2.38
C GLN A 108 8.52 7.42 3.70
N THR A 109 9.14 8.53 4.11
CA THR A 109 8.64 9.33 5.23
C THR A 109 7.51 10.24 4.79
N VAL A 110 6.52 10.40 5.66
CA VAL A 110 5.34 11.22 5.42
C VAL A 110 5.14 12.15 6.61
N ASN A 111 5.13 13.46 6.35
CA ASN A 111 4.76 14.47 7.33
C ASN A 111 3.56 15.30 6.82
N GLU A 112 2.92 16.01 7.74
CA GLU A 112 1.72 16.78 7.45
C GLU A 112 1.97 17.93 6.46
N GLY A 113 3.14 18.58 6.52
CA GLY A 113 3.47 19.71 5.66
C GLY A 113 3.60 19.34 4.17
N GLN A 114 4.01 18.10 3.86
CA GLN A 114 4.21 17.63 2.49
C GLN A 114 2.94 17.06 1.85
N ASN A 115 2.20 16.23 2.59
CA ASN A 115 0.96 15.63 2.08
C ASN A 115 -0.06 15.45 3.21
N PRO A 116 -0.82 16.51 3.57
CA PRO A 116 -1.71 16.49 4.73
C PRO A 116 -2.79 15.40 4.66
N LEU A 117 -3.30 15.11 3.45
CA LEU A 117 -4.33 14.10 3.28
C LEU A 117 -3.77 12.69 3.51
N TYR A 118 -2.60 12.39 2.96
CA TYR A 118 -1.96 11.09 3.13
C TYR A 118 -1.44 10.89 4.55
N TYR A 119 -0.86 11.94 5.15
CA TYR A 119 -0.50 11.96 6.56
C TYR A 119 -1.70 11.62 7.45
N ARG A 120 -2.84 12.30 7.28
CA ARG A 120 -4.06 12.00 8.04
C ARG A 120 -4.57 10.57 7.82
N LEU A 121 -4.49 10.04 6.59
CA LEU A 121 -4.87 8.65 6.32
C LEU A 121 -4.03 7.67 7.15
N ILE A 122 -2.70 7.85 7.17
CA ILE A 122 -1.80 6.99 7.95
C ILE A 122 -2.02 7.20 9.44
N ARG A 123 -2.20 8.45 9.90
CA ARG A 123 -2.48 8.79 11.31
C ARG A 123 -3.75 8.10 11.82
N GLU A 124 -4.85 8.18 11.07
CA GLU A 124 -6.10 7.51 11.45
C GLU A 124 -5.98 5.98 11.42
N PHE A 125 -5.24 5.43 10.45
CA PHE A 125 -4.89 4.00 10.46
C PHE A 125 -4.07 3.64 11.70
N THR A 126 -3.12 4.49 12.11
CA THR A 126 -2.31 4.32 13.31
C THR A 126 -3.18 4.28 14.57
N ASN A 127 -4.14 5.20 14.68
CA ASN A 127 -5.03 5.31 15.84
C ASN A 127 -5.80 4.02 16.13
N ILE A 128 -6.14 3.25 15.08
CA ILE A 128 -6.92 2.01 15.24
C ILE A 128 -6.09 0.73 15.19
N THR A 129 -4.87 0.78 14.64
CA THR A 129 -4.03 -0.41 14.44
C THR A 129 -2.77 -0.45 15.31
N GLY A 130 -2.34 0.70 15.82
CA GLY A 130 -1.04 0.90 16.46
C GLY A 130 0.15 0.97 15.48
N ILE A 131 -0.07 0.83 14.17
CA ILE A 131 1.00 0.80 13.17
C ILE A 131 1.07 2.13 12.40
N PRO A 132 2.19 2.87 12.47
CA PRO A 132 2.33 4.21 11.91
C PRO A 132 2.72 4.23 10.43
N MET A 133 2.28 3.23 9.67
CA MET A 133 2.65 3.10 8.26
C MET A 133 1.63 2.29 7.46
N LEU A 134 1.68 2.47 6.14
CA LEU A 134 0.96 1.67 5.16
C LEU A 134 1.93 1.00 4.20
N LEU A 135 1.54 -0.14 3.63
CA LEU A 135 2.19 -0.66 2.43
C LEU A 135 1.80 0.24 1.26
N ASN A 136 2.80 0.72 0.51
CA ASN A 136 2.63 1.55 -0.66
C ASN A 136 3.34 0.93 -1.88
N THR A 137 2.64 0.90 -3.01
CA THR A 137 3.21 0.57 -4.32
C THR A 137 2.59 1.42 -5.42
N SER A 138 3.25 1.48 -6.58
CA SER A 138 2.79 2.25 -7.73
C SER A 138 1.38 1.87 -8.16
N PHE A 139 0.50 2.81 -8.47
CA PHE A 139 -0.81 2.48 -9.01
C PHE A 139 -0.71 2.15 -10.51
N ASN A 140 -0.45 0.86 -10.81
CA ASN A 140 -0.36 0.27 -12.15
C ASN A 140 -0.35 -1.28 -12.10
N GLU A 141 -0.55 -1.91 -13.25
CA GLU A 141 -0.33 -3.35 -13.49
C GLU A 141 0.63 -3.45 -14.69
N ASN A 142 1.93 -3.29 -14.43
CA ASN A 142 3.01 -3.37 -15.43
C ASN A 142 3.02 -2.33 -16.57
N GLU A 143 2.18 -1.31 -16.48
CA GLU A 143 2.22 -0.10 -17.31
C GLU A 143 2.77 1.11 -16.50
N PRO A 144 2.92 2.32 -17.09
CA PRO A 144 3.23 3.53 -16.33
C PRO A 144 2.23 3.79 -15.20
N ILE A 145 2.62 4.60 -14.21
CA ILE A 145 1.70 5.00 -13.13
C ILE A 145 0.49 5.71 -13.75
N VAL A 146 -0.72 5.40 -13.27
CA VAL A 146 -1.94 6.08 -13.74
C VAL A 146 -1.81 7.59 -13.55
N ASP A 147 -2.13 8.35 -14.58
CA ASP A 147 -2.05 9.82 -14.58
C ASP A 147 -3.45 10.44 -14.43
N THR A 148 -4.46 9.92 -15.14
CA THR A 148 -5.83 10.45 -15.14
C THR A 148 -6.80 9.63 -14.29
N PRO A 149 -7.92 10.22 -13.81
CA PRO A 149 -8.97 9.47 -13.12
C PRO A 149 -9.54 8.32 -13.96
N ALA A 150 -9.66 8.53 -15.28
CA ALA A 150 -10.13 7.49 -16.20
C ALA A 150 -9.18 6.28 -16.24
N GLN A 151 -7.88 6.51 -16.23
CA GLN A 151 -6.88 5.44 -16.13
C GLN A 151 -6.95 4.72 -14.78
N ALA A 152 -7.15 5.44 -13.67
CA ALA A 152 -7.33 4.84 -12.35
C ALA A 152 -8.57 3.93 -12.30
N VAL A 153 -9.69 4.37 -12.89
CA VAL A 153 -10.92 3.56 -13.02
C VAL A 153 -10.68 2.34 -13.92
N ALA A 154 -10.05 2.51 -15.08
CA ALA A 154 -9.75 1.40 -15.98
C ALA A 154 -8.85 0.34 -15.31
N CYS A 155 -7.81 0.79 -14.60
CA CYS A 155 -6.92 -0.09 -13.83
C CYS A 155 -7.68 -0.80 -12.68
N PHE A 156 -8.57 -0.10 -11.97
CA PHE A 156 -9.42 -0.72 -10.96
C PHE A 156 -10.36 -1.78 -11.54
N LEU A 157 -10.97 -1.52 -12.71
CA LEU A 157 -11.92 -2.45 -13.34
C LEU A 157 -11.25 -3.72 -13.86
N ARG A 158 -10.04 -3.62 -14.42
CA ARG A 158 -9.31 -4.78 -14.96
C ARG A 158 -8.59 -5.62 -13.91
N THR A 159 -8.27 -5.04 -12.75
CA THR A 159 -7.61 -5.72 -11.64
C THR A 159 -8.61 -6.20 -10.59
N GLN A 160 -8.12 -6.93 -9.59
CA GLN A 160 -8.93 -7.40 -8.46
C GLN A 160 -8.77 -6.54 -7.20
N MET A 161 -8.52 -5.24 -7.34
CA MET A 161 -8.59 -4.30 -6.21
C MET A 161 -9.96 -4.34 -5.53
N ASP A 162 -9.94 -4.18 -4.20
CA ASP A 162 -11.14 -4.27 -3.36
C ASP A 162 -11.88 -2.93 -3.32
N ALA A 163 -11.15 -1.81 -3.37
CA ALA A 163 -11.71 -0.48 -3.46
C ALA A 163 -10.84 0.49 -4.28
N LEU A 164 -11.46 1.57 -4.75
CA LEU A 164 -10.83 2.71 -5.41
C LEU A 164 -11.29 4.00 -4.76
N VAL A 165 -10.35 4.87 -4.39
CA VAL A 165 -10.60 6.23 -3.93
C VAL A 165 -10.04 7.21 -4.95
N VAL A 166 -10.90 8.06 -5.51
CA VAL A 166 -10.55 9.15 -6.43
C VAL A 166 -11.05 10.45 -5.84
N GLY A 167 -10.14 11.29 -5.32
CA GLY A 167 -10.51 12.51 -4.62
C GLY A 167 -11.39 12.20 -3.40
N ASN A 168 -12.62 12.71 -3.42
CA ASN A 168 -13.63 12.47 -2.38
C ASN A 168 -14.57 11.31 -2.64
N THR A 169 -14.47 10.69 -3.82
CA THR A 169 -15.33 9.57 -4.21
C THR A 169 -14.64 8.25 -3.87
N MET A 170 -15.42 7.31 -3.35
CA MET A 170 -14.97 5.96 -3.04
C MET A 170 -15.89 4.95 -3.69
N VAL A 171 -15.30 4.00 -4.40
CA VAL A 171 -15.97 2.85 -5.00
C VAL A 171 -15.45 1.61 -4.31
N VAL A 172 -16.35 0.84 -3.70
CA VAL A 172 -16.02 -0.45 -3.08
C VAL A 172 -16.60 -1.53 -3.97
N ARG A 173 -15.81 -2.55 -4.30
CA ARG A 173 -16.32 -3.69 -5.04
C ARG A 173 -17.30 -4.46 -4.15
N SER A 174 -18.52 -4.69 -4.63
CA SER A 174 -19.45 -5.60 -3.96
C SER A 174 -18.80 -6.98 -3.81
N ALA A 175 -19.10 -7.65 -2.70
CA ALA A 175 -18.52 -8.96 -2.37
C ALA A 175 -18.58 -9.89 -3.60
N LYS A 176 -17.42 -10.41 -4.00
CA LYS A 176 -17.34 -11.41 -5.06
C LYS A 176 -17.99 -12.70 -4.58
N GLU A 177 -18.81 -13.33 -5.44
CA GLU A 177 -19.10 -14.75 -5.28
C GLU A 177 -17.78 -15.52 -5.17
N PRO A 178 -17.71 -16.55 -4.31
CA PRO A 178 -16.50 -17.33 -4.13
C PRO A 178 -16.06 -17.89 -5.49
N ILE A 179 -14.77 -17.72 -5.82
CA ILE A 179 -14.17 -18.35 -6.98
C ILE A 179 -14.30 -19.86 -6.74
N LEU A 180 -15.24 -20.51 -7.43
CA LEU A 180 -15.35 -21.97 -7.50
C LEU A 180 -14.01 -22.48 -8.02
N ARG A 181 -13.20 -23.03 -7.12
CA ARG A 181 -12.06 -23.85 -7.51
C ARG A 181 -12.64 -25.14 -8.06
N THR A 182 -12.75 -25.25 -9.38
CA THR A 182 -13.01 -26.53 -10.04
C THR A 182 -11.83 -27.44 -9.69
N ALA A 183 -12.02 -28.31 -8.71
CA ALA A 183 -11.11 -29.43 -8.49
C ALA A 183 -11.19 -30.29 -9.74
N ALA A 184 -10.06 -30.42 -10.45
CA ALA A 184 -9.93 -31.39 -11.51
C ALA A 184 -10.23 -32.78 -10.92
N ILE A 185 -11.28 -33.41 -11.43
CA ILE A 185 -11.53 -34.83 -11.21
C ILE A 185 -10.49 -35.54 -12.06
N ASN A 186 -9.44 -36.07 -11.43
CA ASN A 186 -8.51 -36.95 -12.09
C ASN A 186 -9.26 -38.27 -12.38
N HIS A 187 -9.30 -38.65 -13.66
CA HIS A 187 -9.54 -40.03 -14.10
C HIS A 187 -8.26 -40.85 -13.95
#